data_AF-A0A5D4RX22-F1
#
_entry.id   AF-A0A5D4RX22-F1
#
_cell.length_a   1.000
_cell.length_b   1.000
_cell.length_c   1.000
_cell.angle_alpha   90.00
_cell.angle_beta   90.00
_cell.angle_gamma   90.00
#
_symmetry.space_group_name_H-M   'P 1'
#
loop_
_entity.id
_entity.type
_entity.pdbx_description
1 polymer ?
#
loop_
_entity_poly.entity_id
_entity_poly.type
_entity_poly.pdbx_seq_one_letter_code
_entity_poly.pdbx_strand_id
1 'polypeptide(L)'
;MSQEQSQAEYALDKWYNTLLNKDRTELDITDLCRMIQQKIFIEVAVDKGVEVLKRNPLAGDVYDGQLVEVLFSVDMEKITEQREPLKEVLLDVRNNVEIDHFMSVEDFIGYHDLVKKLLTKIDSYQT
;
A
#
# COMPACT_ATOMS: atom_id res chain seq x y z
N MET A 1 1.89 27.61 -16.24
CA MET A 1 1.60 26.77 -15.06
C MET A 1 0.28 27.24 -14.47
N SER A 2 -0.69 26.36 -14.30
CA SER A 2 -1.96 26.67 -13.63
C SER A 2 -1.74 26.79 -12.12
N GLN A 3 -2.53 27.63 -11.45
CA GLN A 3 -2.41 27.89 -10.00
C GLN A 3 -2.55 26.61 -9.16
N GLU A 4 -3.37 25.66 -9.60
CA GLU A 4 -3.56 24.36 -8.95
C GLU A 4 -2.30 23.48 -9.00
N GLN A 5 -1.56 23.51 -10.10
CA GLN A 5 -0.35 22.71 -10.27
C GLN A 5 0.78 23.19 -9.35
N SER A 6 0.94 24.51 -9.20
CA SER A 6 1.89 25.09 -8.23
C SER A 6 1.54 24.80 -6.78
N GLN A 7 0.25 24.68 -6.45
CA GLN A 7 -0.19 24.39 -5.09
C GLN A 7 0.03 22.91 -4.72
N ALA A 8 -0.17 22.00 -5.67
CA ALA A 8 0.08 20.57 -5.50
C ALA A 8 1.58 20.27 -5.27
N GLU A 9 2.47 20.90 -6.05
CA GLU A 9 3.93 20.78 -5.86
C GLU A 9 4.34 21.25 -4.46
N TYR A 10 3.86 22.41 -4.02
CA TYR A 10 4.12 22.92 -2.67
C TYR A 10 3.63 21.99 -1.56
N ALA A 11 2.46 21.35 -1.75
CA ALA A 11 1.91 20.41 -0.78
C ALA A 11 2.76 19.13 -0.67
N LEU A 12 3.26 18.62 -1.80
CA LEU A 12 4.18 17.47 -1.83
C LEU A 12 5.50 17.80 -1.15
N ASP A 13 6.09 18.96 -1.44
CA ASP A 13 7.34 19.41 -0.82
C ASP A 13 7.19 19.55 0.70
N LYS A 14 6.07 20.13 1.16
CA LYS A 14 5.79 20.27 2.59
C LYS A 14 5.61 18.91 3.27
N TRP A 15 4.89 17.99 2.64
CA TRP A 15 4.74 16.63 3.16
C TRP A 15 6.10 15.92 3.23
N TYR A 16 6.90 15.98 2.16
CA TYR A 16 8.21 15.33 2.11
C TYR A 16 9.17 15.86 3.21
N ASN A 17 9.20 17.17 3.42
CA ASN A 17 9.99 17.76 4.52
C ASN A 17 9.50 17.30 5.89
N THR A 18 8.19 17.06 6.06
CA THR A 18 7.65 16.52 7.31
C THR A 18 8.04 15.05 7.47
N LEU A 19 7.96 14.25 6.40
CA LEU A 19 8.34 12.85 6.37
C LEU A 19 9.80 12.63 6.79
N LEU A 20 10.72 13.49 6.32
CA LEU A 20 12.15 13.40 6.67
C LEU A 20 12.43 13.58 8.17
N ASN A 21 11.50 14.17 8.92
CA ASN A 21 11.63 14.35 10.37
C ASN A 21 10.90 13.26 11.18
N LYS A 22 10.24 12.30 10.51
CA LYS A 22 9.54 11.20 11.17
C LYS A 22 10.45 9.98 11.33
N ASP A 23 10.34 9.32 12.48
CA ASP A 23 10.86 7.97 12.66
C ASP A 23 9.95 6.92 12.03
N ARG A 24 10.50 5.73 11.76
CA ARG A 24 9.73 4.60 11.19
C ARG A 24 8.50 4.21 12.02
N THR A 25 8.52 4.48 13.33
CA THR A 25 7.39 4.23 14.24
C THR A 25 6.25 5.25 14.10
N GLU A 26 6.53 6.42 13.53
CA GLU A 26 5.60 7.54 13.37
C GLU A 26 4.94 7.58 11.98
N LEU A 27 5.37 6.69 11.07
CA LEU A 27 4.77 6.54 9.74
C LEU A 27 3.32 6.08 9.86
N ASP A 28 2.41 6.89 9.31
CA ASP A 28 0.98 6.63 9.24
C ASP A 28 0.57 6.12 7.84
N ILE A 29 -0.72 5.76 7.68
CA ILE A 29 -1.22 5.20 6.43
C ILE A 29 -1.09 6.18 5.24
N THR A 30 -1.26 7.48 5.49
CA THR A 30 -1.11 8.53 4.49
C THR A 30 0.33 8.58 3.98
N ASP A 31 1.31 8.49 4.89
CA ASP A 31 2.72 8.42 4.51
C ASP A 31 3.01 7.19 3.67
N LEU A 32 2.54 6.00 4.07
CA LEU A 32 2.78 4.77 3.33
C LEU A 32 2.22 4.84 1.91
N CYS A 33 0.98 5.26 1.76
CA CYS A 33 0.35 5.41 0.46
C CYS A 33 1.12 6.40 -0.43
N ARG A 34 1.52 7.56 0.13
CA ARG A 34 2.27 8.57 -0.61
C ARG A 34 3.70 8.14 -0.93
N MET A 35 4.42 7.51 0.00
CA MET A 35 5.75 6.95 -0.21
C MET A 35 5.75 6.00 -1.41
N ILE A 36 4.77 5.09 -1.45
CA ILE A 36 4.60 4.12 -2.55
C ILE A 36 4.30 4.85 -3.87
N GLN A 37 3.33 5.76 -3.89
CA GLN A 37 2.94 6.51 -5.09
C GLN A 37 4.08 7.38 -5.64
N GLN A 38 4.83 8.04 -4.76
CA GLN A 38 5.97 8.89 -5.12
C GLN A 38 7.27 8.10 -5.36
N LYS A 39 7.27 6.79 -5.12
CA LYS A 39 8.43 5.89 -5.26
C LYS A 39 9.60 6.27 -4.34
N ILE A 40 9.29 6.70 -3.11
CA ILE A 40 10.25 7.16 -2.11
C ILE A 40 10.27 6.14 -0.96
N PHE A 41 11.47 5.71 -0.54
CA PHE A 41 11.67 4.77 0.57
C PHE A 41 10.78 3.50 0.49
N ILE A 42 10.67 2.92 -0.72
CA ILE A 42 9.72 1.86 -1.04
C ILE A 42 9.85 0.65 -0.11
N GLU A 43 11.07 0.18 0.15
CA GLU A 43 11.31 -0.96 1.05
C GLU A 43 10.71 -0.73 2.44
N VAL A 44 10.94 0.46 3.01
CA VAL A 44 10.39 0.87 4.32
C VAL A 44 8.87 0.94 4.28
N ALA A 45 8.32 1.50 3.20
CA ALA A 45 6.88 1.62 3.03
C ALA A 45 6.20 0.25 2.92
N VAL A 46 6.79 -0.68 2.17
CA VAL A 46 6.27 -2.05 2.02
C VAL A 46 6.37 -2.82 3.32
N ASP A 47 7.52 -2.78 4.00
CA ASP A 47 7.69 -3.41 5.32
C ASP A 47 6.62 -2.95 6.31
N LYS A 48 6.42 -1.63 6.41
CA LYS A 48 5.43 -1.07 7.31
C LYS A 48 4.00 -1.38 6.85
N GLY A 49 3.78 -1.41 5.53
CA GLY A 49 2.52 -1.85 4.92
C GLY A 49 2.15 -3.28 5.32
N VAL A 50 3.12 -4.20 5.36
CA VAL A 50 2.91 -5.57 5.85
C VAL A 50 2.45 -5.57 7.31
N GLU A 51 3.10 -4.80 8.19
CA GLU A 51 2.65 -4.68 9.59
C GLU A 51 1.23 -4.13 9.71
N VAL A 52 0.87 -3.17 8.88
CA VAL A 52 -0.46 -2.55 8.86
C VAL A 52 -1.51 -3.56 8.38
N LEU A 53 -1.27 -4.26 7.27
CA LEU A 53 -2.21 -5.25 6.71
C LEU A 53 -2.46 -6.43 7.66
N LYS A 54 -1.47 -6.83 8.47
CA LYS A 54 -1.66 -7.83 9.53
C LYS A 54 -2.68 -7.40 10.59
N ARG A 55 -2.92 -6.10 10.75
CA ARG A 55 -3.84 -5.54 11.76
C ARG A 55 -5.16 -5.09 11.14
N ASN A 56 -5.09 -4.50 9.95
CA ASN A 56 -6.23 -4.03 9.20
C ASN A 56 -6.03 -4.37 7.71
N PRO A 57 -6.61 -5.49 7.23
CA PRO A 57 -6.59 -5.89 5.83
C PRO A 57 -7.08 -4.82 4.86
N LEU A 58 -8.04 -4.00 5.31
CA LEU A 58 -8.67 -2.95 4.52
C LEU A 58 -8.02 -1.59 4.71
N ALA A 59 -6.78 -1.53 5.22
CA ALA A 59 -6.11 -0.25 5.46
C ALA A 59 -6.00 0.61 4.18
N GLY A 60 -6.20 1.91 4.35
CA GLY A 60 -6.09 2.92 3.31
C GLY A 60 -6.16 4.33 3.91
N ASP A 61 -5.78 5.34 3.11
CA ASP A 61 -5.79 6.76 3.47
C ASP A 61 -7.13 7.42 3.11
N VAL A 62 -7.57 7.24 1.86
CA VAL A 62 -8.78 7.85 1.30
C VAL A 62 -9.97 6.89 1.32
N TYR A 63 -9.71 5.60 1.12
CA TYR A 63 -10.74 4.56 1.09
C TYR A 63 -10.18 3.21 1.53
N ASP A 64 -11.08 2.33 1.96
CA ASP A 64 -10.74 0.98 2.42
C ASP A 64 -10.11 0.15 1.29
N GLY A 65 -9.01 -0.53 1.62
CA GLY A 65 -8.24 -1.35 0.70
C GLY A 65 -7.23 -0.60 -0.17
N GLN A 66 -7.15 0.73 -0.08
CA GLN A 66 -6.21 1.54 -0.87
C GLN A 66 -4.75 1.09 -0.71
N LEU A 67 -4.34 0.63 0.48
CA LEU A 67 -2.96 0.18 0.69
C LEU A 67 -2.58 -0.98 -0.24
N VAL A 68 -3.47 -1.96 -0.41
CA VAL A 68 -3.25 -3.09 -1.34
C VAL A 68 -3.17 -2.60 -2.78
N GLU A 69 -4.00 -1.62 -3.14
CA GLU A 69 -3.99 -1.05 -4.49
C GLU A 69 -2.67 -0.34 -4.81
N VAL A 70 -2.17 0.50 -3.89
CA VAL A 70 -0.88 1.16 -4.11
C VAL A 70 0.28 0.15 -4.07
N LEU A 71 0.23 -0.87 -3.21
CA LEU A 71 1.22 -1.95 -3.19
C LEU A 71 1.25 -2.72 -4.52
N PHE A 72 0.11 -2.84 -5.22
CA PHE A 72 0.06 -3.43 -6.55
C PHE A 72 0.90 -2.65 -7.58
N SER A 73 1.13 -1.35 -7.38
CA SER A 73 1.98 -0.52 -8.24
C SER A 73 3.48 -0.70 -8.01
N VAL A 74 3.89 -1.33 -6.90
CA VAL A 74 5.31 -1.50 -6.52
C VAL A 74 6.03 -2.44 -7.49
N ASP A 75 7.24 -2.04 -7.89
CA ASP A 75 8.15 -2.88 -8.65
C ASP A 75 8.76 -3.95 -7.73
N MET A 76 8.48 -5.22 -8.01
CA MET A 76 8.87 -6.36 -7.17
C MET A 76 10.38 -6.57 -7.11
N GLU A 77 11.13 -6.06 -8.11
CA GLU A 77 12.60 -6.09 -8.10
C GLU A 77 13.20 -5.17 -7.03
N LYS A 78 12.44 -4.17 -6.56
CA LYS A 78 12.90 -3.18 -5.57
C LYS A 78 12.60 -3.56 -4.13
N ILE A 79 11.96 -4.70 -3.89
CA ILE A 79 11.51 -5.14 -2.56
C ILE A 79 11.84 -6.60 -2.30
N THR A 80 13.05 -7.01 -2.69
CA THR A 80 13.42 -8.43 -2.75
C THR A 80 13.25 -9.14 -1.41
N GLU A 81 13.58 -8.48 -0.31
CA GLU A 81 13.47 -8.98 1.07
C GLU A 81 12.02 -8.97 1.59
N GLN A 82 11.21 -7.99 1.16
CA GLN A 82 9.83 -7.81 1.63
C GLN A 82 8.82 -8.65 0.85
N ARG A 83 9.20 -9.25 -0.29
CA ARG A 83 8.32 -10.06 -1.12
C ARG A 83 7.67 -11.21 -0.35
N GLU A 84 8.43 -11.97 0.41
CA GLU A 84 7.88 -13.13 1.13
C GLU A 84 6.97 -12.69 2.29
N PRO A 85 7.36 -11.76 3.17
CA PRO A 85 6.44 -11.20 4.17
C PRO A 85 5.16 -10.58 3.57
N LEU A 86 5.28 -9.92 2.42
CA LEU A 86 4.13 -9.36 1.70
C LEU A 86 3.22 -10.47 1.16
N LYS A 87 3.78 -11.52 0.59
CA LYS A 87 3.02 -12.68 0.13
C LYS A 87 2.27 -13.35 1.28
N GLU A 88 2.94 -13.59 2.41
CA GLU A 88 2.35 -14.21 3.59
C GLU A 88 1.14 -13.41 4.11
N VAL A 89 1.28 -12.10 4.27
CA VAL A 89 0.15 -11.28 4.75
C VAL A 89 -0.98 -11.24 3.73
N LEU A 90 -0.70 -11.21 2.42
CA LEU A 90 -1.75 -11.23 1.40
C LEU A 90 -2.50 -12.56 1.33
N LEU A 91 -1.81 -13.68 1.61
CA LEU A 91 -2.46 -14.98 1.75
C LEU A 91 -3.41 -15.00 2.95
N ASP A 92 -3.01 -14.39 4.07
CA ASP A 92 -3.85 -14.23 5.25
C ASP A 92 -5.09 -13.37 4.95
N VAL A 93 -4.88 -12.18 4.36
CA VAL A 93 -5.94 -11.28 3.88
C VAL A 93 -6.94 -12.02 3.00
N ARG A 94 -6.46 -12.77 2.00
CA ARG A 94 -7.32 -13.52 1.08
C ARG A 94 -8.20 -14.55 1.79
N ASN A 95 -7.72 -15.14 2.88
CA ASN A 95 -8.41 -16.23 3.56
C ASN A 95 -9.35 -15.74 4.68
N ASN A 96 -9.07 -14.58 5.28
CA ASN A 96 -9.74 -14.11 6.49
C ASN A 96 -10.63 -12.88 6.30
N VAL A 97 -10.51 -12.16 5.17
CA VAL A 97 -11.40 -11.03 4.90
C VAL A 97 -12.79 -11.54 4.50
N GLU A 98 -13.80 -11.09 5.23
CA GLU A 98 -15.19 -11.49 5.05
C GLU A 98 -16.02 -10.38 4.38
N ILE A 99 -17.10 -10.79 3.71
CA ILE A 99 -17.97 -9.89 2.92
C ILE A 99 -18.71 -8.84 3.76
N ASP A 100 -18.91 -9.09 5.05
CA ASP A 100 -19.57 -8.19 5.99
C ASP A 100 -18.79 -6.89 6.26
N HIS A 101 -17.50 -6.87 5.91
CA HIS A 101 -16.65 -5.68 5.95
C HIS A 101 -16.84 -4.76 4.72
N PHE A 102 -17.68 -5.15 3.75
CA PHE A 102 -17.88 -4.42 2.50
C PHE A 102 -19.31 -3.92 2.36
N MET A 103 -19.47 -2.78 1.68
CA MET A 103 -20.78 -2.21 1.40
C MET A 103 -21.55 -3.04 0.35
N SER A 104 -20.84 -3.73 -0.53
CA SER A 104 -21.44 -4.49 -1.62
C SER A 104 -20.63 -5.75 -1.96
N VAL A 105 -21.32 -6.71 -2.59
CA VAL A 105 -20.69 -7.91 -3.16
C VAL A 105 -19.69 -7.54 -4.26
N GLU A 106 -19.95 -6.46 -5.01
CA GLU A 106 -19.08 -5.98 -6.07
C GLU A 106 -17.74 -5.49 -5.50
N ASP A 107 -17.77 -4.69 -4.43
CA ASP A 107 -16.55 -4.21 -3.75
C ASP A 107 -15.73 -5.38 -3.17
N PHE A 108 -16.41 -6.35 -2.55
CA PHE A 108 -15.78 -7.56 -2.01
C PHE A 108 -15.07 -8.36 -3.11
N ILE A 109 -15.76 -8.62 -4.24
CA ILE A 109 -15.18 -9.33 -5.39
C ILE A 109 -14.00 -8.54 -5.97
N GLY A 110 -14.15 -7.22 -6.13
CA GLY A 110 -13.12 -6.35 -6.67
C GLY A 110 -11.85 -6.36 -5.82
N TYR A 111 -12.00 -6.25 -4.50
CA TYR A 111 -10.88 -6.32 -3.56
C TYR A 111 -10.21 -7.70 -3.58
N HIS A 112 -10.96 -8.79 -3.55
CA HIS A 112 -10.39 -10.14 -3.64
C HIS A 112 -9.66 -10.40 -4.95
N ASP A 113 -10.16 -9.89 -6.07
CA ASP A 113 -9.49 -9.98 -7.37
C ASP A 113 -8.17 -9.19 -7.38
N LEU A 114 -8.15 -8.00 -6.77
CA LEU A 114 -6.94 -7.21 -6.59
C LEU A 114 -5.89 -7.97 -5.76
N VAL A 115 -6.27 -8.52 -4.61
CA VAL A 115 -5.37 -9.34 -3.75
C VAL A 115 -4.82 -10.53 -4.54
N LYS A 116 -5.67 -11.24 -5.30
CA LYS A 116 -5.27 -12.37 -6.14
C LYS A 116 -4.28 -11.97 -7.24
N LYS A 117 -4.52 -10.83 -7.90
CA LYS A 117 -3.62 -10.29 -8.92
C LYS A 117 -2.27 -9.91 -8.33
N LEU A 118 -2.24 -9.31 -7.14
CA LEU A 118 -1.00 -8.98 -6.45
C LEU A 118 -0.21 -10.23 -6.05
N LEU A 119 -0.87 -11.26 -5.52
CA LEU A 119 -0.22 -12.55 -5.24
C LEU A 119 0.40 -13.16 -6.50
N THR A 120 -0.35 -13.17 -7.60
CA THR A 120 0.13 -13.67 -8.90
C THR A 120 1.34 -12.86 -9.40
N LYS A 121 1.30 -11.53 -9.20
CA LYS A 121 2.40 -10.63 -9.51
C LYS A 121 3.64 -10.96 -8.67
N ILE A 122 3.51 -11.26 -7.38
CA ILE A 122 4.67 -11.62 -6.54
C ILE A 122 5.28 -12.95 -7.00
N ASP A 123 4.43 -13.95 -7.27
CA ASP A 123 4.85 -15.28 -7.70
C ASP A 123 5.64 -15.27 -9.01
N SER A 124 5.36 -14.33 -9.93
CA SER A 124 6.10 -14.22 -11.20
C SER A 124 7.56 -13.75 -11.04
N TYR A 125 7.98 -13.35 -9.83
CA TYR A 125 9.36 -12.91 -9.53
C TYR A 125 10.12 -13.89 -8.61
N GLN A 126 9.56 -15.07 -8.30
CA GLN A 126 10.20 -16.10 -7.46
C GLN A 126 11.15 -17.04 -8.25
N THR A 127 11.92 -16.51 -9.21
CA THR A 127 12.93 -17.27 -9.97
C THR A 127 14.14 -17.63 -9.11
#